data_AF-A0A0F6Z4I7-F1
#
_entry.id   AF-A0A0F6Z4I7-F1
#
_cell.length_a   1.000
_cell.length_b   1.000
_cell.length_c   1.000
_cell.angle_alpha   90.00
_cell.angle_beta   90.00
_cell.angle_gamma   90.00
#
_symmetry.space_group_name_H-M   'P 1'
#
loop_
_entity.id
_entity.type
_entity.pdbx_description
1 polymer ?
#
loop_
_entity_poly.entity_id
_entity_poly.type
_entity_poly.pdbx_seq_one_letter_code
_entity_poly.pdbx_strand_id
1 'polypeptide(L)' 'MNDNNGMDFYTTSPDYNTTPLERLTAYLTADLQRHYPQEEFHAYRLAQSLAHVLAEHATTINLSDYPARHVV' A
#
# COMPACT_ATOMS: atom_id res chain seq x y z
N MET A 1 30.70 -9.12 -5.87
CA MET A 1 29.87 -8.28 -6.76
C MET A 1 29.17 -9.21 -7.72
N ASN A 2 27.88 -9.47 -7.48
CA ASN A 2 26.98 -9.98 -8.51
C ASN A 2 25.55 -9.58 -8.09
N ASP A 3 25.06 -8.52 -8.72
CA ASP A 3 23.77 -7.89 -8.45
C ASP A 3 22.66 -8.71 -9.10
N ASN A 4 22.10 -9.66 -8.34
CA ASN A 4 20.86 -10.34 -8.70
C ASN A 4 19.73 -9.80 -7.81
N ASN A 5 19.36 -8.53 -8.02
CA ASN A 5 18.08 -7.98 -7.55
C ASN A 5 16.94 -8.43 -8.46
N GLY A 6 16.87 -9.74 -8.71
CA GLY A 6 15.70 -10.38 -9.28
C GLY A 6 14.65 -10.46 -8.20
N MET A 7 13.49 -9.84 -8.45
CA MET A 7 12.30 -10.00 -7.63
C MET A 7 12.05 -11.51 -7.45
N ASP A 8 12.26 -12.02 -6.24
CA ASP A 8 12.20 -13.46 -5.95
C ASP A 8 10.74 -13.92 -5.99
N PHE A 9 10.29 -14.46 -7.13
CA PHE A 9 8.90 -14.94 -7.32
C PHE A 9 8.60 -16.25 -6.56
N TYR A 10 9.59 -16.83 -5.87
CA TYR A 10 9.48 -18.11 -5.16
C TYR A 10 9.36 -17.97 -3.65
N THR A 11 9.35 -16.75 -3.11
CA THR A 11 8.96 -16.56 -1.71
C THR A 11 7.47 -16.81 -1.58
N THR A 12 7.10 -17.90 -0.91
CA THR A 12 5.73 -18.22 -0.51
C THR A 12 5.07 -16.96 0.03
N SER A 13 4.07 -16.43 -0.70
CA SER A 13 3.37 -15.23 -0.26
C SER A 13 2.85 -15.45 1.17
N PRO A 14 3.06 -14.50 2.08
CA PRO A 14 2.47 -14.59 3.40
C PRO A 14 0.95 -14.71 3.23
N ASP A 15 0.36 -15.62 4.02
CA ASP A 15 -1.03 -16.10 3.95
C ASP A 15 -2.02 -15.17 3.21
N TYR A 16 -2.69 -15.74 2.20
CA TYR A 16 -3.73 -15.09 1.39
C TYR A 16 -5.03 -14.78 2.16
N ASN A 17 -4.97 -14.69 3.50
CA ASN A 17 -6.10 -14.38 4.38
C ASN A 17 -6.12 -12.92 4.86
N THR A 18 -5.34 -12.05 4.22
CA THR A 18 -5.32 -10.61 4.50
C THR A 18 -6.31 -9.87 3.62
N THR A 19 -7.17 -9.08 4.25
CA THR A 19 -8.10 -8.17 3.59
C THR A 19 -7.34 -7.12 2.76
N PRO A 20 -7.95 -6.55 1.70
CA PRO A 20 -7.34 -5.44 0.96
C PRO A 20 -6.89 -4.28 1.86
N LEU A 21 -7.64 -4.02 2.94
CA LEU A 21 -7.33 -2.99 3.92
C LEU A 21 -6.07 -3.31 4.73
N GLU A 22 -5.89 -4.55 5.16
CA GLU A 22 -4.69 -5.00 5.88
C GLU A 22 -3.46 -4.93 4.98
N ARG A 23 -3.59 -5.32 3.69
CA ARG A 23 -2.50 -5.20 2.72
C ARG A 23 -2.10 -3.74 2.48
N LEU A 24 -3.08 -2.85 2.34
CA LEU A 24 -2.82 -1.41 2.20
C LEU A 24 -2.15 -0.83 3.45
N THR A 25 -2.63 -1.22 4.63
CA THR A 25 -2.05 -0.79 5.92
C THR A 25 -0.60 -1.26 6.05
N ALA A 26 -0.30 -2.51 5.70
CA ALA A 26 1.05 -3.05 5.74
C ALA A 26 1.99 -2.32 4.77
N TYR A 27 1.51 -2.06 3.54
CA TYR A 27 2.26 -1.28 2.54
C TYR A 27 2.60 0.13 3.04
N LEU A 28 1.60 0.86 3.53
CA LEU A 28 1.79 2.22 4.04
C LEU A 28 2.68 2.24 5.29
N THR A 29 2.60 1.22 6.14
CA THR A 29 3.48 1.11 7.32
C THR A 29 4.93 1.00 6.88
N ALA A 30 5.24 0.09 5.94
CA ALA A 30 6.60 -0.09 5.44
C ALA A 30 7.13 1.17 4.74
N ASP A 31 6.28 1.86 3.97
CA ASP A 31 6.65 3.12 3.31
C ASP A 31 6.94 4.24 4.31
N LEU A 32 6.08 4.41 5.32
CA LEU A 32 6.27 5.41 6.38
C LEU A 32 7.53 5.13 7.19
N GLN A 33 7.81 3.87 7.53
CA GLN A 33 9.03 3.50 8.26
C GLN A 33 10.30 3.75 7.42
N ARG A 34 10.23 3.57 6.09
CA ARG A 34 11.34 3.88 5.18
C ARG A 34 11.65 5.37 5.14
N HIS A 35 10.62 6.21 5.10
CA HIS A 35 10.78 7.67 5.00
C HIS A 35 10.99 8.36 6.35
N TYR A 36 10.44 7.80 7.42
CA TYR A 36 10.45 8.36 8.77
C TYR A 36 10.84 7.29 9.80
N PRO A 37 12.08 6.78 9.76
CA PRO A 37 12.52 5.69 10.63
C PRO A 37 12.52 6.08 12.12
N GLN A 38 12.59 7.37 12.44
CA GLN A 38 12.53 7.88 13.81
C GLN A 38 11.13 7.74 14.44
N GLU A 39 10.11 7.59 13.60
CA GLU A 39 8.68 7.60 13.97
C GLU A 39 8.05 6.21 13.84
N GLU A 40 8.87 5.15 13.89
CA GLU A 40 8.44 3.75 13.67
C GLU A 40 7.23 3.36 14.53
N PHE A 41 7.21 3.81 15.78
CA PHE A 41 6.13 3.56 16.74
C PHE A 41 4.78 4.15 16.30
N HIS A 42 4.80 5.27 15.57
CA HIS A 42 3.61 5.94 15.07
C HIS A 42 3.22 5.50 13.66
N ALA A 43 4.15 4.93 12.89
CA ALA A 43 3.96 4.56 11.49
C ALA A 43 2.77 3.61 11.28
N TYR A 44 2.61 2.59 12.11
CA TYR A 44 1.50 1.63 11.97
C TYR A 44 0.13 2.29 12.19
N ARG A 45 -0.02 3.11 13.23
CA ARG A 45 -1.29 3.79 13.52
C ARG A 45 -1.65 4.78 12.43
N LEU A 46 -0.66 5.55 11.94
CA LEU A 46 -0.87 6.47 10.83
C LEU A 46 -1.25 5.73 9.54
N ALA A 47 -0.54 4.65 9.22
CA ALA A 47 -0.84 3.80 8.07
C ALA A 47 -2.27 3.24 8.13
N GLN A 48 -2.72 2.78 9.31
CA GLN A 48 -4.06 2.24 9.49
C GLN A 48 -5.14 3.30 9.28
N SER A 49 -4.93 4.51 9.80
CA SER A 49 -5.84 5.65 9.58
C SER A 49 -5.90 6.05 8.11
N LEU A 50 -4.74 6.15 7.45
CA LEU A 50 -4.65 6.47 6.03
C LEU A 50 -5.33 5.39 5.17
N ALA A 51 -5.11 4.11 5.48
CA ALA A 51 -5.72 3.02 4.75
C ALA A 51 -7.25 3.04 4.84
N HIS A 52 -7.81 3.36 6.01
CA HIS A 52 -9.26 3.51 6.19
C HIS A 52 -9.81 4.68 5.36
N VAL A 53 -9.19 5.85 5.45
CA VAL A 53 -9.63 7.05 4.71
C VAL A 53 -9.57 6.79 3.20
N LEU A 54 -8.50 6.16 2.72
CA LEU A 54 -8.37 5.79 1.30
C LEU A 54 -9.40 4.75 0.87
N ALA A 55 -9.70 3.76 1.71
CA ALA A 55 -10.72 2.75 1.41
C ALA A 55 -12.13 3.37 1.37
N GLU A 56 -12.45 4.27 2.30
CA GLU A 56 -13.71 5.02 2.31
C GLU A 56 -13.82 5.93 1.08
N HIS A 57 -12.76 6.65 0.71
CA HIS A 57 -12.81 7.46 -0.50
C HIS A 57 -12.88 6.61 -1.77
N ALA A 58 -12.22 5.46 -1.83
CA ALA A 58 -12.30 4.57 -2.98
C ALA A 58 -13.72 4.06 -3.26
N THR A 59 -14.56 3.85 -2.24
CA THR A 59 -15.98 3.49 -2.46
C THR A 59 -16.81 4.66 -2.99
N THR A 60 -16.36 5.89 -2.77
CA THR A 60 -16.99 7.11 -3.30
C THR A 60 -16.49 7.53 -4.68
N ILE A 61 -15.32 7.03 -5.10
CA ILE A 61 -14.76 7.30 -6.43
C ILE A 61 -15.45 6.37 -7.44
N ASN A 62 -16.49 6.88 -8.09
CA ASN A 62 -17.01 6.29 -9.31
C ASN A 62 -16.03 6.58 -10.45
N LEU A 63 -15.26 5.57 -10.87
CA LEU A 63 -14.32 5.68 -11.99
C LEU A 63 -15.02 6.10 -13.31
N SER A 64 -16.34 5.94 -13.40
CA SER A 64 -17.15 6.41 -14.55
C SER A 64 -17.28 7.94 -14.61
N ASP A 65 -17.10 8.63 -13.48
CA ASP A 65 -17.13 10.09 -13.38
C ASP A 65 -15.76 10.73 -13.64
N TYR A 66 -14.72 9.91 -13.75
CA TYR A 66 -13.43 10.35 -14.27
C TYR A 66 -13.42 10.12 -15.79
N PRO A 67 -13.64 11.16 -16.63
CA PRO A 67 -13.36 11.01 -18.04
C PRO A 67 -11.89 10.64 -18.14
N ALA A 68 -11.61 9.40 -18.56
CA ALA A 68 -10.27 9.00 -18.94
C ALA A 68 -9.77 10.10 -19.87
N ARG A 69 -8.81 10.90 -19.40
CA ARG A 69 -8.16 11.90 -20.25
C ARG A 69 -7.46 11.09 -21.33
N HIS A 70 -8.17 10.93 -22.43
CA HIS A 70 -7.69 10.37 -23.67
C HIS A 70 -6.51 11.25 -24.06
N VAL A 71 -5.30 10.76 -23.80
CA VAL A 71 -4.09 11.36 -24.34
C VAL A 71 -4.06 10.92 -25.80
N VAL A 72 -4.57 11.79 -26.68
CA VAL A 72 -4.33 11.74 -28.13
C VAL A 72 -4.14 13.15 -28.64
#